data_AF-A0A954N0X5-F1
#
_entry.id   AF-A0A954N0X5-F1
#
_cell.length_a   1.000
_cell.length_b   1.000
_cell.length_c   1.000
_cell.angle_alpha   90.00
_cell.angle_beta   90.00
_cell.angle_gamma   90.00
#
_symmetry.space_group_name_H-M   'P 1'
#
loop_
_entity.id
_entity.type
_entity.pdbx_description
1 polymer ?
#
loop_
_entity_poly.entity_id
_entity_poly.type
_entity_poly.pdbx_seq_one_letter_code
_entity_poly.pdbx_strand_id
1 'polypeptide(L)'
;MLVLKCRILAGFSNDWQNSEKIRFQAGANMARRQWKHSYHLIELEHSWISGRAELTVDGVTVFNRGDNSMDFGFAHRFDIDDKPCAVKVFSSGFGFRYEFVTGDAAEAVEESNKMPVNWTKDILLGTLVGVPGGLAVGYGILLAIRKLVF
;
A
#
# COMPACT_ATOMS: atom_id res chain seq x y z
N MET A 1 -14.00 -16.89 49.95
CA MET A 1 -12.86 -16.90 49.02
C MET A 1 -13.43 -17.20 47.63
N LEU A 2 -13.76 -16.15 46.87
CA LEU A 2 -14.48 -16.23 45.60
C LEU A 2 -13.47 -16.18 44.44
N VAL A 3 -13.34 -17.27 43.70
CA VAL A 3 -12.50 -17.36 42.51
C VAL A 3 -13.34 -16.97 41.30
N LEU A 4 -13.20 -15.74 40.83
CA LEU A 4 -13.77 -15.28 39.56
C LEU A 4 -12.94 -15.86 38.40
N LYS A 5 -13.49 -16.89 37.75
CA LYS A 5 -13.01 -17.40 36.45
C LYS A 5 -13.44 -16.41 35.36
N CYS A 6 -12.57 -15.46 35.04
CA CYS A 6 -12.76 -14.61 33.86
C CYS A 6 -12.41 -15.43 32.61
N ARG A 7 -13.42 -15.76 31.81
CA ARG A 7 -13.30 -16.52 30.56
C ARG A 7 -13.30 -15.51 29.42
N ILE A 8 -12.13 -15.01 29.05
CA ILE A 8 -11.97 -14.15 27.86
C ILE A 8 -12.09 -15.06 26.64
N LEU A 9 -13.25 -15.02 25.98
CA LEU A 9 -13.43 -15.59 24.65
C LEU A 9 -12.84 -14.62 23.64
N ALA A 10 -11.71 -14.99 23.05
CA ALA A 10 -11.14 -14.30 21.89
C ALA A 10 -12.03 -14.57 20.66
N GLY A 11 -13.09 -13.78 20.51
CA GLY A 11 -13.82 -13.65 19.27
C GLY A 11 -13.10 -12.64 18.37
N PHE A 12 -12.24 -13.12 17.47
CA PHE A 12 -11.75 -12.33 16.34
C PHE A 12 -12.95 -12.05 15.42
N SER A 13 -13.61 -10.92 15.64
CA SER A 13 -14.60 -10.39 14.70
C SER A 13 -13.85 -9.66 13.59
N ASN A 14 -13.98 -10.15 12.35
CA ASN A 14 -13.46 -9.52 11.13
C ASN A 14 -14.33 -8.31 10.66
N ASP A 15 -15.06 -7.66 11.57
CA ASP A 15 -16.02 -6.57 11.27
C ASP A 15 -15.39 -5.21 10.88
N TRP A 16 -14.08 -5.16 10.62
CA TRP A 16 -13.35 -3.89 10.45
C TRP A 16 -13.30 -3.36 9.00
N GLN A 17 -14.10 -3.90 8.07
CA GLN A 17 -14.22 -3.33 6.72
C GLN A 17 -15.15 -2.09 6.64
N ASN A 18 -15.85 -1.73 7.72
CA ASN A 18 -16.61 -0.48 7.77
C ASN A 18 -15.73 0.70 8.19
N SER A 19 -14.77 1.07 7.34
CA SER A 19 -14.14 2.39 7.44
C SER A 19 -15.18 3.45 7.08
N GLU A 20 -15.79 4.11 8.08
CA GLU A 20 -16.55 5.33 7.84
C GLU A 20 -15.66 6.31 7.08
N LYS A 21 -16.03 6.56 5.83
CA LYS A 21 -15.23 7.32 4.88
C LYS A 21 -15.38 8.80 5.19
N ILE A 22 -14.68 9.30 6.21
CA ILE A 22 -14.68 10.72 6.56
C ILE A 22 -14.03 11.48 5.40
N ARG A 23 -14.86 12.16 4.57
CA ARG A 23 -14.41 12.94 3.41
C ARG A 23 -14.04 14.34 3.88
N PHE A 24 -12.75 14.62 4.01
CA PHE A 24 -12.25 16.00 4.10
C PHE A 24 -11.94 16.55 2.70
N GLN A 25 -12.21 17.84 2.47
CA GLN A 25 -11.82 18.58 1.27
C GLN A 25 -10.31 18.78 1.26
N ALA A 26 -9.57 17.75 0.86
CA ALA A 26 -8.19 17.90 0.46
C ALA A 26 -8.15 18.62 -0.90
N GLY A 27 -7.15 19.48 -1.13
CA GLY A 27 -6.94 20.11 -2.44
C GLY A 27 -6.92 19.05 -3.54
N ALA A 28 -7.37 19.38 -4.76
CA ALA A 28 -7.79 18.45 -5.82
C ALA A 28 -6.83 17.28 -6.16
N ASN A 29 -5.58 17.31 -5.70
CA ASN A 29 -4.53 16.33 -5.98
C ASN A 29 -4.04 15.55 -4.74
N MET A 30 -4.73 15.65 -3.61
CA MET A 30 -4.38 14.99 -2.35
C MET A 30 -5.46 13.99 -1.95
N ALA A 31 -5.10 12.72 -1.79
CA ALA A 31 -5.92 11.75 -1.08
C ALA A 31 -5.57 11.77 0.41
N ARG A 32 -6.60 11.80 1.25
CA ARG A 32 -6.49 11.53 2.68
C ARG A 32 -7.21 10.25 3.03
N ARG A 33 -6.62 9.43 3.88
CA ARG A 33 -7.22 8.21 4.44
C ARG A 33 -7.00 8.18 5.94
N GLN A 34 -7.96 7.58 6.63
CA GLN A 34 -7.93 7.45 8.07
C GLN A 34 -8.37 6.04 8.44
N TRP A 35 -7.70 5.45 9.43
CA TRP A 35 -8.05 4.17 10.03
C TRP A 35 -8.02 4.31 11.54
N LYS A 36 -8.91 3.59 12.23
CA LYS A 36 -8.87 3.46 13.68
C LYS A 36 -8.33 2.07 14.01
N HIS A 37 -7.32 2.00 14.86
CA HIS A 37 -6.82 0.73 15.37
C HIS A 37 -6.65 0.81 16.90
N SER A 38 -7.41 0.00 17.62
CA SER A 38 -7.51 0.10 19.08
C SER A 38 -7.93 1.52 19.51
N TYR A 39 -7.06 2.28 20.16
CA TYR A 39 -7.31 3.67 20.57
C TYR A 39 -6.59 4.71 19.71
N HIS A 40 -5.90 4.27 18.66
CA HIS A 40 -5.06 5.12 17.82
C HIS A 40 -5.77 5.52 16.53
N LEU A 41 -5.55 6.75 16.10
CA LEU A 41 -5.95 7.28 14.81
C LEU A 41 -4.75 7.27 13.86
N ILE A 42 -4.84 6.47 12.80
CA ILE A 42 -3.85 6.42 11.73
C ILE A 42 -4.35 7.29 10.59
N GLU A 43 -3.55 8.25 10.15
CA GLU A 43 -3.89 9.11 9.01
C GLU A 43 -2.81 9.04 7.95
N LEU A 44 -3.22 8.91 6.70
CA LEU A 44 -2.34 8.98 5.54
C LEU A 44 -2.78 10.13 4.64
N GLU A 45 -1.85 11.03 4.34
CA GLU A 45 -1.97 12.00 3.26
C GLU A 45 -1.07 11.57 2.09
N HIS A 46 -1.63 11.54 0.88
CA HIS A 46 -0.95 11.06 -0.31
C HIS A 46 -1.27 11.89 -1.55
N SER A 47 -0.24 12.48 -2.19
CA SER A 47 -0.37 13.24 -3.43
C SER A 47 -0.35 12.33 -4.65
N TRP A 48 -1.36 12.42 -5.50
CA TRP A 48 -1.44 11.58 -6.71
C TRP A 48 -0.44 11.95 -7.79
N ILE A 49 0.00 13.21 -7.80
CA ILE A 49 0.88 13.74 -8.84
C ILE A 49 2.34 13.62 -8.41
N SER A 50 2.68 14.13 -7.23
CA SER A 50 4.07 14.15 -6.78
C SER A 50 4.46 12.88 -6.01
N GLY A 51 3.52 11.98 -5.72
CA GLY A 51 3.79 10.83 -4.86
C GLY A 51 4.16 11.20 -3.42
N ARG A 52 4.09 12.47 -3.01
CA ARG A 52 4.35 12.86 -1.62
C ARG A 52 3.41 12.09 -0.70
N ALA A 53 3.95 11.48 0.35
CA ALA A 53 3.15 10.73 1.31
C ALA A 53 3.57 11.06 2.73
N GLU A 54 2.60 11.31 3.60
CA GLU A 54 2.80 11.51 5.03
C GLU A 54 1.86 10.59 5.80
N LEU A 55 2.42 9.77 6.69
CA LEU A 55 1.66 8.90 7.58
C LEU A 55 1.85 9.41 9.01
N THR A 56 0.75 9.65 9.70
CA THR A 56 0.72 10.04 11.10
C THR A 56 -0.07 9.04 11.93
N VAL A 57 0.33 8.87 13.19
CA VAL A 57 -0.37 8.10 14.21
C VAL A 57 -0.60 9.02 15.40
N ASP A 58 -1.85 9.27 15.75
CA ASP A 58 -2.26 10.23 16.78
C ASP A 58 -1.64 11.62 16.61
N GLY A 59 -1.50 12.06 15.34
CA GLY A 59 -0.90 13.33 14.99
C GLY A 59 0.64 13.35 14.98
N VAL A 60 1.31 12.25 15.33
CA VAL A 60 2.77 12.11 15.24
C VAL A 60 3.15 11.50 13.89
N THR A 61 3.98 12.19 13.11
CA THR A 61 4.46 11.69 11.81
C THR A 61 5.41 10.52 12.00
N VAL A 62 5.02 9.33 11.52
CA VAL A 62 5.83 8.11 11.55
C VAL A 62 6.52 7.84 10.21
N PHE A 63 6.00 8.40 9.12
CA PHE A 63 6.60 8.29 7.79
C PHE A 63 6.37 9.56 6.99
N ASN A 64 7.43 10.03 6.34
CA ASN A 64 7.38 11.15 5.42
C ASN A 64 8.20 10.83 4.18
N ARG A 65 7.52 10.83 3.04
CA ARG A 65 8.08 10.67 1.70
C ARG A 65 7.89 12.00 0.97
N GLY A 66 9.01 12.63 0.59
CA GLY A 66 9.00 13.83 -0.23
C GLY A 66 8.46 13.60 -1.65
N ASP A 67 8.63 14.61 -2.50
CA ASP A 67 8.18 14.53 -3.88
C ASP A 67 9.04 13.54 -4.69
N ASN A 68 8.38 12.66 -5.43
CA ASN A 68 8.95 11.74 -6.38
C ASN A 68 8.40 12.02 -7.78
N SER A 69 9.20 11.82 -8.81
CA SER A 69 8.78 12.09 -10.20
C SER A 69 7.73 11.09 -10.72
N MET A 70 7.61 9.91 -10.12
CA MET A 70 6.57 8.92 -10.41
C MET A 70 6.18 8.18 -9.14
N ASP A 71 4.87 7.98 -8.94
CA ASP A 71 4.35 7.16 -7.85
C ASP A 71 3.79 5.82 -8.33
N PHE A 72 4.43 4.75 -7.88
CA PHE A 72 4.01 3.37 -8.13
C PHE A 72 3.29 2.76 -6.92
N GLY A 73 2.92 3.60 -5.95
CA GLY A 73 2.51 3.14 -4.63
C GLY A 73 3.70 2.86 -3.74
N PHE A 74 3.42 2.40 -2.52
CA PHE A 74 4.44 2.03 -1.53
C PHE A 74 3.82 1.17 -0.44
N ALA A 75 4.67 0.54 0.35
CA ALA A 75 4.25 -0.08 1.60
C ALA A 75 5.16 0.38 2.73
N HIS A 76 4.59 0.73 3.87
CA HIS A 76 5.33 1.18 5.04
C HIS A 76 4.85 0.42 6.28
N ARG A 77 5.78 -0.25 6.95
CA ARG A 77 5.57 -0.93 8.24
C ARG A 77 5.93 0.02 9.38
N PHE A 78 5.13 -0.01 10.43
CA PHE A 78 5.32 0.70 11.67
C PHE A 78 4.66 -0.09 12.81
N ASP A 79 5.03 0.17 14.05
CA ASP A 79 4.48 -0.54 15.20
C ASP A 79 3.60 0.40 16.04
N ILE A 80 2.46 -0.11 16.54
CA ILE A 80 1.56 0.58 17.47
C ILE A 80 1.39 -0.32 18.69
N ASP A 81 1.76 0.15 19.88
CA ASP A 81 1.74 -0.65 21.13
C ASP A 81 2.39 -2.03 20.97
N ASP A 82 3.60 -2.06 20.40
CA ASP A 82 4.37 -3.28 20.09
C ASP A 82 3.65 -4.27 19.14
N LYS A 83 2.61 -3.83 18.43
CA LYS A 83 1.91 -4.63 17.41
C LYS A 83 2.29 -4.16 16.00
N PRO A 84 2.69 -5.09 15.13
CA PRO A 84 3.08 -4.74 13.77
C PRO A 84 1.87 -4.29 12.96
N CYS A 85 2.02 -3.13 12.33
CA CYS A 85 1.05 -2.51 11.44
C CYS A 85 1.72 -2.14 10.12
N ALA A 86 0.96 -2.09 9.03
CA ALA A 86 1.46 -1.58 7.77
C ALA A 86 0.36 -0.89 6.97
N VAL A 87 0.76 0.16 6.26
CA VAL A 87 -0.06 0.81 5.24
C VAL A 87 0.52 0.48 3.87
N LYS A 88 -0.36 0.04 2.97
CA LYS A 88 -0.06 -0.24 1.58
C LYS A 88 -0.84 0.71 0.68
N VAL A 89 -0.14 1.31 -0.26
CA VAL A 89 -0.68 2.11 -1.34
C VAL A 89 -0.35 1.38 -2.63
N PHE A 90 -1.37 0.98 -3.37
CA PHE A 90 -1.22 0.33 -4.66
C PHE A 90 -1.60 1.31 -5.76
N SER A 91 -0.72 1.49 -6.74
CA SER A 91 -1.06 2.16 -7.99
C SER A 91 -1.81 1.20 -8.92
N SER A 92 -2.98 1.62 -9.40
CA SER A 92 -3.78 0.87 -10.35
C SER A 92 -4.22 1.79 -11.48
N GLY A 93 -3.38 1.96 -12.52
CA GLY A 93 -3.67 2.62 -13.80
C GLY A 93 -4.30 4.03 -13.75
N PHE A 94 -5.53 4.13 -13.26
CA PHE A 94 -6.33 5.34 -13.11
C PHE A 94 -6.55 5.80 -11.66
N GLY A 95 -5.87 5.19 -10.68
CA GLY A 95 -6.02 5.61 -9.29
C GLY A 95 -5.20 4.79 -8.31
N PHE A 96 -5.48 5.02 -7.02
CA PHE A 96 -4.77 4.39 -5.92
C PHE A 96 -5.73 3.65 -4.99
N ARG A 97 -5.30 2.45 -4.57
CA ARG A 97 -5.94 1.68 -3.50
C ARG A 97 -5.10 1.78 -2.23
N TYR A 98 -5.77 1.88 -1.09
CA TYR A 98 -5.15 2.05 0.21
C TYR A 98 -5.61 0.94 1.12
N GLU A 99 -4.67 0.23 1.74
CA GLU A 99 -4.95 -0.87 2.64
C GLU A 99 -4.15 -0.68 3.93
N PHE A 100 -4.82 -0.93 5.05
CA PHE A 100 -4.20 -0.99 6.37
C PHE A 100 -4.27 -2.43 6.84
N VAL A 101 -3.13 -3.00 7.24
CA VAL A 101 -3.01 -4.39 7.69
C VAL A 101 -2.29 -4.44 9.02
N THR A 102 -2.62 -5.44 9.84
CA THR A 102 -2.07 -5.62 11.20
C THR A 102 -1.65 -7.07 11.41
N GLY A 103 -0.82 -7.32 12.43
CA GLY A 103 -0.36 -8.66 12.79
C GLY A 103 0.57 -9.28 11.73
N ASP A 104 0.47 -10.59 11.53
CA ASP A 104 1.34 -11.35 10.63
C ASP A 104 1.35 -10.80 9.19
N ALA A 105 0.20 -10.26 8.74
CA ALA A 105 0.08 -9.64 7.42
C ALA A 105 0.90 -8.35 7.27
N ALA A 106 1.13 -7.63 8.37
CA ALA A 106 2.00 -6.46 8.42
C ALA A 106 3.48 -6.86 8.43
N GLU A 107 3.82 -7.97 9.09
CA GLU A 107 5.20 -8.47 9.12
C GLU A 107 5.69 -8.92 7.75
N ALA A 108 4.82 -9.59 6.99
CA ALA A 108 5.10 -10.01 5.62
C ALA A 108 5.41 -8.83 4.67
N VAL A 109 4.98 -7.60 5.01
CA VAL A 109 5.26 -6.40 4.22
C VAL A 109 6.72 -6.03 4.25
N GLU A 110 7.35 -6.16 5.42
CA GLU A 110 8.76 -5.81 5.59
C GLU A 110 9.67 -6.69 4.73
N GLU A 111 9.33 -7.97 4.63
CA GLU A 111 10.07 -8.92 3.81
C GLU A 111 9.99 -8.57 2.31
N SER A 112 8.82 -8.10 1.85
CA SER A 112 8.66 -7.66 0.45
C SER A 112 9.45 -6.38 0.12
N ASN A 113 9.61 -5.47 1.07
CA ASN A 113 10.38 -4.23 0.88
C ASN A 113 11.91 -4.47 0.85
N LYS A 114 12.39 -5.58 1.42
CA LYS A 114 13.82 -5.94 1.42
C LYS A 114 14.30 -6.52 0.08
N MET A 115 13.38 -6.92 -0.80
CA MET A 115 13.76 -7.34 -2.14
C MET A 115 14.02 -6.09 -3.00
N PRO A 116 15.24 -5.90 -3.54
CA PRO A 116 15.48 -4.82 -4.47
C PRO A 116 14.55 -5.00 -5.66
N VAL A 117 13.63 -4.04 -5.82
CA VAL A 117 12.62 -3.97 -6.88
C VAL A 117 13.33 -3.85 -8.24
N ASN A 118 13.80 -4.97 -8.78
CA ASN A 118 14.35 -5.10 -10.13
C ASN A 118 13.45 -5.92 -11.07
N TRP A 119 12.29 -6.39 -10.59
CA TRP A 119 11.32 -7.19 -11.34
C TRP A 119 10.74 -6.52 -12.60
N THR A 120 10.77 -5.19 -12.71
CA THR A 120 10.42 -4.51 -13.97
C THR A 120 11.45 -4.76 -15.07
N LYS A 121 12.72 -5.05 -14.75
CA LYS A 121 13.69 -5.52 -15.75
C LYS A 121 13.46 -6.99 -16.09
N ASP A 122 13.10 -7.84 -15.14
CA ASP A 122 12.94 -9.28 -15.39
C ASP A 122 11.68 -9.62 -16.23
N ILE A 123 10.59 -8.86 -16.10
CA ILE A 123 9.40 -9.05 -16.96
C ILE A 123 9.64 -8.50 -18.38
N LEU A 124 10.47 -7.46 -18.54
CA LEU A 124 10.80 -6.91 -19.86
C LEU A 124 11.89 -7.71 -20.59
N LEU A 125 12.82 -8.35 -19.87
CA LEU A 125 13.89 -9.20 -20.44
C LEU A 125 13.46 -10.67 -20.60
N GLY A 126 12.50 -11.18 -19.83
CA GLY A 126 12.03 -12.56 -19.92
C GLY A 126 11.27 -12.90 -21.21
N THR A 127 10.79 -11.89 -21.96
CA THR A 127 10.09 -12.11 -23.25
C THR A 127 11.02 -12.07 -24.46
N LEU A 128 12.34 -11.90 -24.27
CA LEU A 128 13.31 -11.72 -25.36
C LEU A 128 14.37 -12.82 -25.48
N VAL A 129 14.30 -13.88 -24.67
CA VAL A 129 15.22 -15.03 -24.77
C VAL A 129 14.58 -16.18 -25.54
N GLY A 130 14.69 -16.09 -26.86
CA GLY A 130 15.05 -17.19 -27.76
C GLY A 130 14.21 -18.47 -27.80
N VAL A 131 13.22 -18.51 -28.70
CA VAL A 131 12.96 -19.72 -29.49
C VAL A 131 13.57 -19.50 -30.88
N PRO A 132 14.66 -20.20 -31.26
CA PRO A 132 15.10 -20.20 -32.64
C PRO A 132 14.08 -21.02 -33.45
N GLY A 133 13.19 -20.35 -34.18
CA GLY A 133 12.29 -20.99 -35.14
C GLY A 133 10.78 -20.92 -34.86
N GLY A 134 10.32 -20.10 -33.91
CA GLY A 134 8.89 -19.92 -33.63
C GLY A 134 8.37 -18.57 -34.11
N LEU A 135 7.40 -18.58 -35.01
CA LEU A 135 6.64 -17.44 -35.54
C LEU A 135 6.44 -16.27 -34.55
N ALA A 136 6.84 -15.09 -34.98
CA ALA A 136 6.64 -13.83 -34.28
C ALA A 136 5.14 -13.50 -34.12
N VAL A 137 4.57 -13.79 -32.96
CA VAL A 137 3.30 -13.20 -32.50
C VAL A 137 3.63 -12.36 -31.25
N GLY A 138 4.07 -11.13 -31.47
CA GLY A 138 4.53 -10.28 -30.38
C GLY A 138 4.71 -8.80 -30.73
N TYR A 139 3.95 -8.27 -31.71
CA TYR A 139 4.03 -6.85 -32.09
C TYR A 139 2.78 -6.03 -31.69
N GLY A 140 1.90 -6.56 -30.82
CA GLY A 140 0.67 -5.87 -30.42
C GLY A 140 0.76 -4.99 -29.17
N ILE A 141 1.60 -5.33 -28.19
CA ILE A 141 1.48 -4.73 -26.84
C ILE A 141 2.42 -3.53 -26.63
N LEU A 142 3.51 -3.40 -27.40
CA LEU A 142 4.46 -2.30 -27.19
C LEU A 142 4.07 -0.96 -27.85
N LEU A 143 3.15 -0.97 -28.82
CA LEU A 143 2.73 0.25 -29.53
C LEU A 143 1.59 1.01 -28.84
N ALA A 144 0.90 0.41 -27.85
CA ALA A 144 -0.19 1.09 -27.15
C ALA A 144 0.29 2.09 -26.09
N ILE A 145 1.49 1.91 -25.53
CA ILE A 145 2.00 2.76 -24.44
C ILE A 145 2.64 4.06 -24.97
N ARG A 146 3.09 4.09 -26.25
CA ARG A 146 3.78 5.25 -26.81
C ARG A 146 2.86 6.34 -27.39
N LYS A 147 1.54 6.14 -27.39
CA LYS A 147 0.55 7.13 -27.88
C LYS A 147 -0.16 7.93 -26.78
N LEU A 148 0.19 7.72 -25.51
CA LEU A 148 -0.42 8.41 -24.36
C LEU A 148 0.49 9.45 -23.69
N VAL A 149 1.66 9.73 -24.29
CA VAL A 149 2.58 10.77 -23.83
C VAL A 149 2.98 11.63 -25.04
N PHE A 150 2.03 12.41 -25.56
CA PHE A 150 2.24 13.68 -26.26
C PHE A 150 0.91 14.43 -26.29
#